data_AF-A0A359B459-F1
#
_entry.id   AF-A0A359B459-F1
#
_cell.length_a   1.000
_cell.length_b   1.000
_cell.length_c   1.000
_cell.angle_alpha   90.00
_cell.angle_beta   90.00
_cell.angle_gamma   90.00
#
_symmetry.space_group_name_H-M   'P 1'
#
loop_
_entity.id
_entity.type
_entity.pdbx_description
1 polymer ?
#
loop_
_entity_poly.entity_id
_entity_poly.type
_entity_poly.pdbx_seq_one_letter_code
_entity_poly.pdbx_strand_id
1 'polypeptide(L)'
;MEWVKLQTSFDSEEKALKTANIVATTEAKLASQPGGPQYEVEIRVEQAEEKWQVFWRKVFVGIKSGCGGCKSCPEKPSGQTKGKVIPFKRPTV
;
A
#
# COMPACT_ATOMS: atom_id res chain seq x y z
N MET A 1 -6.20 16.54 5.38
CA MET A 1 -4.85 15.92 5.44
C MET A 1 -3.83 17.03 5.42
N GLU A 2 -2.98 17.05 6.43
CA GLU A 2 -1.99 18.11 6.64
C GLU A 2 -0.70 17.81 5.88
N TRP A 3 0.02 18.86 5.50
CA TRP A 3 1.36 18.75 4.91
C TRP A 3 2.37 18.43 6.01
N VAL A 4 3.15 17.37 5.80
CA VAL A 4 4.22 16.95 6.69
C VAL A 4 5.50 17.65 6.26
N LYS A 5 6.06 18.47 7.16
CA LYS A 5 7.36 19.12 6.98
C LYS A 5 8.48 18.14 7.35
N LEU A 6 9.47 17.95 6.47
CA LEU A 6 10.70 17.25 6.85
C LEU A 6 11.47 18.06 7.89
N GLN A 7 11.97 17.40 8.94
CA GLN A 7 12.73 18.09 9.98
C GLN A 7 14.04 18.71 9.46
N THR A 8 14.63 18.11 8.42
CA THR A 8 15.86 18.61 7.80
C THR A 8 15.56 19.65 6.74
N SER A 9 16.23 20.79 6.84
CA SER A 9 16.34 21.82 5.80
C SER A 9 17.63 21.62 5.00
N PHE A 10 17.66 22.02 3.73
CA PHE A 10 18.79 21.80 2.83
C PHE A 10 19.38 23.12 2.33
N ASP A 11 20.70 23.19 2.22
CA ASP A 11 21.38 24.41 1.74
C ASP A 11 21.36 24.55 0.21
N SER A 12 20.97 23.49 -0.52
CA SER A 12 20.85 23.53 -1.98
C SER A 12 19.55 22.91 -2.47
N GLU A 13 19.01 23.50 -3.55
CA GLU A 13 17.82 23.03 -4.23
C GLU A 13 18.00 21.59 -4.71
N GLU A 14 19.15 21.28 -5.29
CA GLU A 14 19.43 19.94 -5.81
C GLU A 14 19.37 18.86 -4.71
N LYS A 15 19.86 19.16 -3.50
CA LYS A 15 19.75 18.25 -2.37
C LYS A 15 18.30 18.10 -1.92
N ALA A 16 17.56 19.20 -1.84
CA ALA A 16 16.14 19.19 -1.49
C ALA A 16 15.32 18.36 -2.49
N LEU A 17 15.56 18.52 -3.80
CA LEU A 17 14.90 17.75 -4.87
C LEU A 17 15.26 16.27 -4.82
N LYS A 18 16.53 15.93 -4.56
CA LYS A 18 16.97 14.54 -4.37
C LYS A 18 16.24 13.90 -3.19
N THR A 19 16.16 14.59 -2.05
CA THR A 19 15.42 14.07 -0.89
C THR A 19 13.93 13.99 -1.15
N ALA A 20 13.33 14.99 -1.80
CA ALA A 20 11.95 14.96 -2.26
C ALA A 20 11.62 13.71 -3.07
N ASN A 21 12.48 13.32 -4.01
CA ASN A 21 12.30 12.12 -4.82
C ASN A 21 12.39 10.82 -4.00
N ILE A 22 13.32 10.78 -3.04
CA ILE A 22 13.43 9.63 -2.11
C ILE A 22 12.13 9.52 -1.29
N VAL A 23 11.64 10.62 -0.74
CA VAL A 23 10.41 10.66 0.06
C VAL A 23 9.20 10.25 -0.78
N ALA A 24 9.06 10.81 -1.99
CA ALA A 24 7.99 10.44 -2.92
C ALA A 24 7.96 8.92 -3.17
N THR A 25 9.13 8.33 -3.46
CA THR A 25 9.23 6.91 -3.80
C THR A 25 9.01 6.01 -2.58
N THR A 26 9.56 6.38 -1.43
CA THR A 26 9.47 5.57 -0.20
C THR A 26 8.07 5.63 0.38
N GLU A 27 7.48 6.81 0.50
CA GLU A 27 6.13 6.98 1.02
C GLU A 27 5.08 6.40 0.08
N ALA A 28 5.25 6.49 -1.25
CA ALA A 28 4.31 5.86 -2.20
C ALA A 28 4.30 4.34 -2.05
N LYS A 29 5.47 3.73 -1.83
CA LYS A 29 5.59 2.28 -1.58
C LYS A 29 4.97 1.87 -0.24
N LEU A 30 5.13 2.69 0.80
CA LEU A 30 4.58 2.40 2.13
C LEU A 30 3.08 2.67 2.23
N ALA A 31 2.57 3.66 1.49
CA ALA A 31 1.18 4.07 1.61
C ALA A 31 0.22 3.12 0.88
N SER A 32 0.67 2.42 -0.16
CA SER A 32 -0.18 1.54 -0.96
C SER A 32 -0.07 0.08 -0.53
N GLN A 33 -1.17 -0.48 -0.02
CA GLN A 33 -1.24 -1.90 0.35
C GLN A 33 -1.79 -2.76 -0.80
N PRO A 34 -1.23 -3.96 -1.05
CA PRO A 34 -1.84 -4.92 -1.96
C PRO A 34 -3.24 -5.28 -1.47
N GLY A 35 -4.26 -4.88 -2.24
CA GLY A 35 -5.65 -5.19 -1.92
C GLY A 35 -6.38 -4.22 -0.99
N GLY A 36 -5.82 -3.04 -0.76
CA GLY A 36 -6.40 -2.03 0.13
C GLY A 36 -6.39 -0.62 -0.45
N PRO A 37 -6.61 0.39 0.42
CA PRO A 37 -6.47 1.81 0.08
C PRO A 37 -5.12 2.10 -0.60
N GLN A 38 -5.19 2.87 -1.68
CA GLN A 38 -4.06 3.38 -2.43
C GLN A 38 -3.95 4.86 -2.16
N TYR A 39 -2.72 5.31 -2.00
CA TYR A 39 -2.41 6.71 -1.82
C TYR A 39 -1.24 7.09 -2.72
N GLU A 40 -1.35 8.26 -3.31
CA GLU A 40 -0.25 8.96 -3.95
C GLU A 40 0.41 9.90 -2.95
N VAL A 41 1.65 10.30 -3.27
CA VAL A 41 2.42 11.23 -2.45
C VAL A 41 2.63 12.48 -3.26
N GLU A 42 2.10 13.60 -2.77
CA GLU A 42 2.44 14.91 -3.29
C GLU A 42 3.63 15.46 -2.51
N ILE A 43 4.57 16.06 -3.24
CA ILE A 43 5.72 16.76 -2.68
C ILE A 43 5.62 18.24 -3.02
N ARG A 44 6.02 19.09 -2.07
CA ARG A 44 6.31 20.50 -2.28
C ARG A 44 7.72 20.79 -1.79
N VAL A 45 8.46 21.52 -2.59
CA VAL A 45 9.77 22.05 -2.23
C VAL A 45 9.65 23.56 -2.25
N GLU A 46 9.87 24.18 -1.09
CA GLU A 46 9.75 25.62 -0.92
C GLU A 46 11.07 26.17 -0.41
N GLN A 47 11.46 27.33 -0.91
CA GLN A 47 12.58 28.08 -0.38
C GLN A 47 12.08 28.92 0.79
N ALA A 48 12.57 28.63 1.99
CA ALA A 48 12.31 29.39 3.20
C ALA A 48 13.61 30.06 3.63
N GLU A 49 13.65 31.40 3.49
CA GLU A 49 14.84 32.21 3.76
C GLU A 49 16.03 31.77 2.88
N GLU A 50 17.10 31.26 3.50
CA GLU A 50 18.32 30.80 2.83
C GLU A 50 18.38 29.28 2.63
N LYS A 51 17.32 28.55 3.04
CA LYS A 51 17.30 27.09 3.00
C LYS A 51 16.08 26.56 2.27
N TRP A 52 16.25 25.36 1.75
CA TRP A 52 15.22 24.62 1.03
C TRP A 52 14.52 23.67 1.98
N GLN A 53 13.19 23.74 1.98
CA GLN A 53 12.33 22.95 2.83
C GLN A 53 11.48 22.01 1.98
N VAL A 54 11.45 20.73 2.37
CA VAL A 54 10.61 19.73 1.71
C VAL A 54 9.39 19.45 2.58
N PHE A 55 8.23 19.46 1.93
CA PHE A 55 6.94 19.09 2.50
C PHE A 55 6.34 17.98 1.67
N TRP A 56 5.58 17.10 2.30
CA TRP A 56 4.89 16.03 1.59
C TRP A 56 3.56 15.70 2.24
N ARG A 57 2.65 15.10 1.48
CA ARG A 57 1.40 14.56 2.03
C ARG A 57 0.94 13.34 1.26
N LYS A 58 0.18 12.48 1.93
CA LYS A 58 -0.55 11.38 1.29
C LYS A 58 -1.85 11.92 0.72
N VAL A 59 -2.20 11.51 -0.48
CA VAL A 59 -3.47 11.80 -1.13
C VAL A 59 -4.12 10.47 -1.45
N PHE A 60 -5.32 10.25 -0.92
CA PHE A 60 -6.07 9.03 -1.20
C PHE A 60 -6.52 9.03 -2.66
N VAL A 61 -6.19 7.96 -3.39
CA VAL A 61 -6.50 7.83 -4.83
C VAL A 61 -7.63 6.84 -5.07
N GLY A 62 -7.81 5.88 -4.16
CA GLY A 62 -8.88 4.89 -4.28
C GLY A 62 -8.54 3.61 -3.54
N ILE A 63 -9.32 2.56 -3.77
CA ILE A 63 -9.05 1.23 -3.21
C ILE A 63 -8.70 0.31 -4.37
N LYS A 64 -7.53 -0.31 -4.31
CA LYS A 64 -7.18 -1.38 -5.25
C LYS A 64 -7.78 -2.65 -4.69
N SER A 65 -8.89 -3.10 -5.27
CA SER A 65 -9.54 -4.36 -4.89
C SER A 65 -8.56 -5.52 -5.06
N GLY A 66 -8.16 -6.12 -3.94
CA GLY A 66 -7.23 -7.23 -3.90
C GLY A 66 -7.90 -8.54 -4.20
N CYS A 67 -8.25 -8.77 -5.46
CA CYS A 67 -8.43 -10.09 -6.06
C CYS A 67 -8.69 -9.91 -7.56
N GLY A 68 -7.64 -9.91 -8.37
CA GLY A 68 -7.76 -9.99 -9.84
C GLY A 68 -7.83 -11.45 -10.31
N GLY A 69 -8.72 -12.25 -9.71
CA GLY A 69 -8.89 -13.66 -10.05
C GLY A 69 -7.84 -14.57 -9.42
N CYS A 70 -8.18 -15.18 -8.29
CA CYS A 70 -7.45 -16.35 -7.83
C CYS A 70 -7.67 -17.46 -8.87
N LYS A 71 -6.62 -17.90 -9.58
CA LYS A 71 -6.68 -19.08 -10.49
C LYS A 71 -7.04 -20.38 -9.74
N SER A 72 -7.16 -20.32 -8.42
CA SER A 72 -7.60 -21.42 -7.56
C SER A 72 -9.03 -21.27 -7.04
N CYS A 73 -9.70 -20.13 -7.28
CA CYS A 73 -11.12 -19.98 -6.95
C CYS A 73 -11.95 -20.37 -8.18
N PRO A 74 -12.63 -21.52 -8.19
CA PRO A 74 -13.49 -21.86 -9.30
C PRO A 74 -14.69 -20.90 -9.33
N GLU A 75 -15.00 -20.32 -10.49
CA GLU A 75 -16.16 -19.42 -10.69
C GLU A 75 -17.50 -20.11 -10.40
N LYS A 76 -17.50 -21.44 -10.37
CA LYS A 76 -18.60 -22.28 -9.92
C LYS A 76 -18.12 -23.18 -8.78
N PRO A 77 -18.86 -23.32 -7.67
CA PRO A 77 -18.58 -24.41 -6.75
C PRO A 77 -18.61 -25.72 -7.54
N SER A 78 -17.56 -26.54 -7.41
CA SER A 78 -17.58 -27.88 -7.97
C SER A 78 -18.83 -28.58 -7.46
N GLY A 79 -19.69 -29.04 -8.38
CA GLY A 79 -20.95 -29.70 -8.01
C GLY A 79 -20.68 -30.76 -6.94
N GLN A 80 -21.44 -30.72 -5.85
CA GLN A 80 -21.26 -31.60 -4.71
C GLN A 80 -21.22 -33.06 -5.17
N THR A 81 -20.03 -33.64 -5.31
CA THR A 81 -19.89 -35.09 -5.40
C THR A 81 -20.23 -35.61 -4.01
N LYS A 82 -21.31 -36.41 -3.94
CA LYS A 82 -21.83 -37.03 -2.72
C LYS A 82 -20.68 -37.45 -1.82
N GLY A 83 -20.52 -36.80 -0.66
CA GLY A 83 -19.47 -37.12 0.29
C GLY A 83 -19.57 -38.59 0.69
N LYS A 84 -18.48 -39.33 0.56
CA LYS A 84 -18.43 -40.74 0.99
C LYS A 84 -18.38 -40.77 2.52
N VAL A 85 -19.49 -41.15 3.15
CA VAL A 85 -19.53 -41.41 4.59
C VAL A 85 -18.66 -42.64 4.88
N ILE A 86 -17.60 -42.47 5.67
CA ILE A 86 -16.77 -43.58 6.16
C ILE A 86 -17.31 -43.97 7.54
N PRO A 87 -17.99 -45.12 7.69
CA PRO A 87 -18.48 -45.55 8.99
C PRO A 87 -17.31 -45.99 9.87
N PHE A 88 -17.12 -45.30 11.00
CA PHE A 88 -16.23 -45.78 12.06
C PHE A 88 -16.89 -46.95 12.78
N LYS A 89 -16.25 -48.12 12.80
CA LYS A 89 -16.71 -49.25 13.61
C LYS A 89 -16.50 -48.91 15.08
N ARG A 90 -17.56 -49.05 15.91
CA ARG A 90 -17.44 -48.91 17.36
C ARG A 90 -16.47 -49.98 17.89
N PRO A 91 -15.55 -49.65 18.80
CA PRO A 91 -14.78 -50.66 19.50
C PRO A 91 -15.75 -51.55 20.29
N THR A 92 -15.70 -52.85 20.06
CA THR A 92 -16.25 -53.84 20.99
C THR A 92 -15.43 -53.78 22.26
N VAL A 93 -16.09 -53.38 23.36
CA VAL A 93 -15.57 -53.49 24.73
C VAL A 93 -15.61 -54.95 25.15
#